data_AF-A0A7Z9QJF2-F1
#
_entry.id   AF-A0A7Z9QJF2-F1
#
_cell.length_a   1.000
_cell.length_b   1.000
_cell.length_c   1.000
_cell.angle_alpha   90.00
_cell.angle_beta   90.00
_cell.angle_gamma   90.00
#
_symmetry.space_group_name_H-M   'P 1'
#
loop_
_entity.id
_entity.type
_entity.pdbx_description
1 polymer ?
#
loop_
_entity_poly.entity_id
_entity_poly.type
_entity_poly.pdbx_seq_one_letter_code
_entity_poly.pdbx_strand_id
1 'polypeptide(L)'
;MSTGNIVEVIGAVVDVQFAKSDIPKIYDALKIEAADLTLEVQSQLGDGVVRTIAMGVTDGLKRGLDVTNTGAPISVPVGKGTLGRIMNVLGDPIDEKGPIEHDALMPIHRAPPLYEELSPTTEILETGIKVIDLIMPIAKGGKVGLFGGAGVGKTVTLMELIRNIALEHSGSSVFA
;
A
#
# COMPACT_ATOMS: atom_id res chain seq x y z
N MET A 1 -9.85 -5.06 22.27
CA MET A 1 -9.75 -3.82 21.46
C MET A 1 -9.51 -2.69 22.43
N SER A 2 -8.43 -1.93 22.24
CA SER A 2 -8.19 -0.73 23.05
C SER A 2 -8.82 0.49 22.36
N THR A 3 -9.34 1.39 23.18
CA THR A 3 -9.95 2.64 22.72
C THR A 3 -9.08 3.82 23.14
N GLY A 4 -8.97 4.81 22.26
CA GLY A 4 -8.26 6.05 22.48
C GLY A 4 -9.10 7.24 22.04
N ASN A 5 -8.62 8.45 22.33
CA ASN A 5 -9.31 9.69 22.00
C ASN A 5 -8.41 10.61 21.19
N ILE A 6 -8.97 11.30 20.18
CA ILE A 6 -8.22 12.30 19.41
C ILE A 6 -7.82 13.46 20.33
N VAL A 7 -6.53 13.82 20.35
CA VAL A 7 -6.02 14.98 21.11
C VAL A 7 -5.66 16.15 20.21
N GLU A 8 -5.19 15.87 18.99
CA GLU A 8 -4.78 16.91 18.03
C GLU A 8 -5.02 16.46 16.59
N VAL A 9 -5.34 17.42 15.72
CA VAL A 9 -5.55 17.22 14.28
C VAL A 9 -4.83 18.36 13.55
N ILE A 10 -3.81 18.03 12.77
CA ILE A 10 -3.03 18.96 11.94
C ILE A 10 -2.97 18.39 10.51
N GLY A 11 -3.89 18.84 9.65
CA GLY A 11 -4.03 18.28 8.30
C GLY A 11 -4.33 16.79 8.35
N ALA A 12 -3.52 15.97 7.66
CA ALA A 12 -3.63 14.51 7.70
C ALA A 12 -3.00 13.86 8.94
N VAL A 13 -2.27 14.62 9.76
CA VAL A 13 -1.65 14.12 10.98
C VAL A 13 -2.65 14.21 12.13
N VAL A 14 -2.93 13.08 12.77
CA VAL A 14 -3.88 12.99 13.88
C VAL A 14 -3.16 12.34 15.07
N ASP A 15 -3.12 13.03 16.20
CA ASP A 15 -2.56 12.47 17.42
C ASP A 15 -3.71 11.90 18.27
N VAL A 16 -3.54 10.66 18.72
CA VAL A 16 -4.54 9.88 19.47
C VAL A 16 -3.94 9.42 20.78
N GLN A 17 -4.66 9.64 21.88
CA GLN A 17 -4.27 9.25 23.23
C GLN A 17 -4.94 7.94 23.61
N PHE A 18 -4.13 6.93 23.94
CA PHE A 18 -4.57 5.66 24.51
C PHE A 18 -4.21 5.57 26.00
N ALA A 19 -4.79 4.59 26.70
CA ALA A 19 -4.33 4.23 28.03
C ALA A 19 -2.89 3.71 27.99
N LYS A 20 -2.08 4.03 29.02
CA LYS A 20 -0.66 3.62 29.07
C LYS A 20 -0.45 2.11 29.04
N SER A 21 -1.46 1.33 29.42
CA SER A 21 -1.46 -0.14 29.35
C SER A 21 -1.61 -0.68 27.93
N ASP A 22 -2.18 0.08 27.00
CA ASP A 22 -2.71 -0.42 25.74
C ASP A 22 -2.34 0.47 24.54
N ILE A 23 -1.08 0.89 24.50
CA ILE A 23 -0.53 1.72 23.43
C ILE A 23 -0.41 0.90 22.13
N PRO A 24 -1.04 1.34 21.03
CA PRO A 24 -0.89 0.69 19.72
C PRO A 24 0.55 0.63 19.23
N LYS A 25 0.88 -0.41 18.45
CA LYS A 25 2.20 -0.55 17.83
C LYS A 25 2.32 0.39 16.62
N ILE A 26 3.56 0.68 16.24
CA ILE A 26 3.84 1.34 14.96
C ILE A 26 3.28 0.45 13.85
N TYR A 27 2.60 1.08 12.89
CA TYR A 27 1.84 0.50 11.79
C TYR A 27 0.51 -0.15 12.14
N ASP A 28 0.06 -0.15 13.40
CA ASP A 28 -1.31 -0.55 13.71
C ASP A 28 -2.31 0.40 13.01
N ALA A 29 -3.36 -0.18 12.42
CA ALA A 29 -4.48 0.55 11.88
C ALA A 29 -5.46 0.90 13.01
N LEU A 30 -5.90 2.15 13.06
CA LEU A 30 -6.92 2.64 13.97
C LEU A 30 -8.16 3.04 13.17
N LYS A 31 -9.34 2.82 13.74
CA LYS A 31 -10.64 3.17 13.13
C LYS A 31 -11.37 4.24 13.92
N ILE A 32 -11.93 5.20 13.18
CA ILE A 32 -12.88 6.19 13.68
C ILE A 32 -14.24 5.87 13.05
N GLU A 33 -15.06 5.09 13.75
CA GLU A 33 -16.38 4.64 13.26
C GLU A 33 -17.29 5.83 12.89
N ALA A 34 -17.25 6.91 13.67
CA ALA A 34 -18.08 8.09 13.44
C ALA A 34 -17.76 8.84 12.13
N ALA A 35 -16.59 8.62 11.55
CA ALA A 35 -16.13 9.29 10.34
C ALA A 35 -15.80 8.32 9.20
N ASP A 36 -16.01 7.01 9.40
CA ASP A 36 -15.55 5.93 8.51
C ASP A 36 -14.12 6.15 8.00
N LEU A 37 -13.22 6.49 8.94
CA LEU A 37 -11.85 6.89 8.63
C LEU A 37 -10.84 5.94 9.30
N THR A 38 -9.87 5.52 8.51
CA THR A 38 -8.72 4.73 8.99
C THR A 38 -7.52 5.64 9.21
N LEU A 39 -6.86 5.48 10.35
CA LEU A 39 -5.58 6.10 10.67
C LEU A 39 -4.51 5.02 10.77
N GLU A 40 -3.27 5.35 10.43
CA GLU A 40 -2.11 4.45 10.63
C GLU A 40 -1.12 5.06 11.62
N VAL A 41 -0.76 4.31 12.65
CA VAL A 41 0.22 4.74 13.65
C VAL A 41 1.62 4.83 13.04
N GLN A 42 2.25 6.00 13.14
CA GLN A 42 3.61 6.25 12.64
C GLN A 42 4.64 6.36 13.76
N SER A 43 4.26 6.91 14.92
CA SER A 43 5.17 7.03 16.05
C SER A 43 4.44 7.07 17.39
N GLN A 44 5.17 6.77 18.47
CA GLN A 44 4.71 6.89 19.84
C GLN A 44 5.42 8.12 20.45
N LEU A 45 4.66 9.16 20.79
CA LEU A 45 5.21 10.43 21.26
C LEU A 45 5.51 10.44 22.77
N GLY A 46 4.95 9.49 23.51
CA GLY A 46 5.03 9.42 24.96
C GLY A 46 3.68 9.70 25.62
N ASP A 47 3.61 9.42 26.93
CA ASP A 47 2.40 9.56 27.74
C ASP A 47 1.13 8.86 27.23
N GLY A 48 1.28 7.89 26.31
CA GLY A 48 0.18 7.16 25.67
C GLY A 48 -0.36 7.84 24.40
N VAL A 49 0.25 8.94 23.95
CA VAL A 49 -0.04 9.57 22.66
C VAL A 49 0.70 8.84 21.54
N VAL A 50 -0.05 8.48 20.51
CA VAL A 50 0.47 7.99 19.23
C VAL A 50 0.17 9.01 18.14
N ARG A 51 1.15 9.25 17.27
CA ARG A 51 0.97 10.05 16.07
C ARG A 51 0.59 9.16 14.92
N THR A 52 -0.47 9.54 14.23
CA THR A 52 -1.02 8.78 13.11
C THR A 52 -1.14 9.63 11.86
N ILE A 53 -1.24 8.97 10.71
CA ILE A 53 -1.60 9.59 9.43
C ILE A 53 -2.97 9.06 9.03
N ALA A 54 -3.87 9.96 8.63
CA ALA A 54 -5.18 9.61 8.11
C ALA A 54 -5.10 9.11 6.66
N MET A 55 -5.80 8.01 6.36
CA MET A 55 -5.91 7.41 5.02
C MET A 55 -7.09 7.99 4.23
N GLY A 56 -7.45 9.25 4.50
CA GLY A 56 -8.62 9.92 3.94
C GLY A 56 -8.69 11.38 4.39
N VAL A 57 -9.84 12.01 4.14
CA VAL A 57 -10.07 13.41 4.53
C VAL A 57 -10.30 13.52 6.04
N THR A 58 -9.67 14.52 6.67
CA THR A 58 -9.79 14.79 8.11
C THR A 58 -10.77 15.93 8.44
N ASP A 59 -11.49 16.41 7.43
CA ASP A 59 -12.48 17.48 7.56
C ASP A 59 -13.60 17.07 8.53
N GLY A 60 -13.87 17.92 9.50
CA GLY A 60 -14.91 17.67 10.51
C GLY A 60 -14.50 16.77 11.67
N LEU A 61 -13.26 16.25 11.69
CA LEU A 61 -12.72 15.57 12.87
C LEU A 61 -12.64 16.54 14.06
N LYS A 62 -12.99 16.02 15.24
CA LYS A 62 -12.99 16.78 16.49
C LYS A 62 -12.14 16.06 17.53
N ARG A 63 -11.54 16.84 18.42
CA ARG A 63 -10.88 16.30 19.61
C ARG A 63 -11.89 15.59 20.50
N GLY A 64 -11.45 14.54 21.17
CA GLY A 64 -12.28 13.70 22.03
C GLY A 64 -13.15 12.68 21.29
N LEU A 65 -13.02 12.56 19.96
CA LEU A 65 -13.64 11.44 19.24
C LEU A 65 -12.97 10.12 19.60
N ASP A 66 -13.79 9.09 19.77
CA ASP A 66 -13.33 7.73 20.04
C ASP A 66 -12.62 7.14 18.81
N VAL A 67 -11.51 6.47 19.09
CA VAL A 67 -10.67 5.78 18.12
C VAL A 67 -10.42 4.37 18.60
N THR A 68 -10.66 3.37 17.76
CA THR A 68 -10.47 1.96 18.11
C THR A 68 -9.21 1.41 17.47
N ASN A 69 -8.34 0.76 18.24
CA ASN A 69 -7.21 0.03 17.69
C ASN A 69 -7.65 -1.34 17.14
N THR A 70 -7.34 -1.61 15.88
CA THR A 70 -7.59 -2.93 15.26
C THR A 70 -6.59 -4.00 15.73
N GLY A 71 -5.42 -3.58 16.23
CA GLY A 71 -4.33 -4.45 16.69
C GLY A 71 -3.52 -5.10 15.57
N ALA A 72 -3.75 -4.67 14.33
CA ALA A 72 -3.07 -5.16 13.13
C ALA A 72 -2.84 -4.00 12.14
N PRO A 73 -1.86 -4.11 11.25
CA PRO A 73 -1.68 -3.13 10.19
C PRO A 73 -2.78 -3.19 9.14
N ILE A 74 -2.87 -2.12 8.35
CA ILE A 74 -3.73 -2.08 7.16
C ILE A 74 -3.39 -3.30 6.28
N SER A 75 -4.42 -4.06 5.94
CA SER A 75 -4.30 -5.30 5.18
C SER A 75 -5.23 -5.25 3.96
N VAL A 76 -4.68 -5.62 2.80
CA VAL A 76 -5.36 -5.51 1.50
C VAL A 76 -5.61 -6.88 0.89
N PRO A 77 -6.65 -7.05 0.06
CA PRO A 77 -6.91 -8.31 -0.63
C PRO A 77 -5.81 -8.64 -1.63
N VAL A 78 -5.42 -9.91 -1.67
CA VAL A 78 -4.44 -10.45 -2.61
C VAL A 78 -4.96 -11.74 -3.26
N GLY A 79 -4.34 -12.14 -4.36
CA GLY A 79 -4.69 -13.35 -5.11
C GLY A 79 -5.20 -13.03 -6.51
N LYS A 80 -5.71 -14.04 -7.21
CA LYS A 80 -6.09 -13.89 -8.63
C LYS A 80 -7.33 -13.02 -8.84
N GLY A 81 -8.23 -12.96 -7.85
CA GLY A 81 -9.45 -12.16 -7.95
C GLY A 81 -9.24 -10.65 -7.91
N THR A 82 -8.03 -10.18 -7.61
CA THR A 82 -7.65 -8.75 -7.69
C THR A 82 -7.28 -8.31 -9.11
N LEU A 83 -7.04 -9.25 -10.04
CA LEU A 83 -6.62 -8.94 -11.39
C LEU A 83 -7.72 -8.17 -12.14
N GLY A 84 -7.35 -7.02 -12.71
CA GLY A 84 -8.29 -6.15 -13.44
C GLY A 84 -9.27 -5.37 -12.55
N ARG A 85 -9.08 -5.41 -11.22
CA ARG A 85 -9.82 -4.60 -10.24
C ARG A 85 -9.06 -3.31 -9.95
N ILE A 86 -9.79 -2.27 -9.53
CA ILE A 86 -9.21 -1.02 -9.04
C ILE A 86 -9.48 -0.91 -7.55
N MET A 87 -8.44 -0.72 -6.74
CA MET A 87 -8.49 -0.66 -5.28
C MET A 87 -7.97 0.68 -4.78
N ASN A 88 -8.50 1.16 -3.65
CA ASN A 88 -7.91 2.25 -2.90
C ASN A 88 -6.75 1.74 -2.00
N VAL A 89 -6.13 2.65 -1.24
CA VAL A 89 -5.01 2.33 -0.32
C VAL A 89 -5.39 1.36 0.81
N LEU A 90 -6.68 1.29 1.17
CA LEU A 90 -7.22 0.39 2.20
C LEU A 90 -7.59 -0.99 1.64
N GLY A 91 -7.52 -1.16 0.31
CA GLY A 91 -7.89 -2.39 -0.37
C GLY A 91 -9.36 -2.46 -0.80
N ASP A 92 -10.13 -1.40 -0.62
CA ASP A 92 -11.54 -1.37 -1.01
C ASP A 92 -11.68 -1.19 -2.53
N PRO A 93 -12.62 -1.89 -3.19
CA PRO A 93 -12.90 -1.71 -4.61
C PRO A 93 -13.50 -0.33 -4.89
N ILE A 94 -12.93 0.38 -5.87
CA ILE A 94 -13.44 1.68 -6.35
C ILE A 94 -13.88 1.63 -7.82
N ASP A 95 -14.03 0.43 -8.38
CA ASP A 95 -14.40 0.19 -9.78
C ASP A 95 -15.89 -0.12 -10.00
N GLU A 96 -16.72 -0.03 -8.95
CA GLU A 96 -18.16 -0.33 -8.96
C GLU A 96 -18.52 -1.78 -9.39
N LYS A 97 -17.56 -2.70 -9.41
CA LYS A 97 -17.79 -4.12 -9.81
C LYS A 97 -18.11 -5.04 -8.63
N GLY A 98 -18.58 -4.48 -7.52
CA GLY A 98 -18.86 -5.23 -6.28
C GLY A 98 -17.61 -5.63 -5.51
N PRO A 99 -17.72 -6.54 -4.53
CA PRO A 99 -16.60 -6.98 -3.70
C PRO A 99 -15.48 -7.64 -4.50
N ILE A 100 -14.26 -7.63 -3.96
CA ILE A 100 -13.11 -8.33 -4.54
C ILE A 100 -13.04 -9.72 -3.92
N GLU A 101 -13.18 -10.76 -4.75
CA GLU A 101 -12.86 -12.12 -4.35
C GLU A 101 -11.36 -12.22 -4.09
N HIS A 102 -10.98 -12.71 -2.91
CA HIS A 102 -9.60 -12.80 -2.50
C HIS A 102 -9.36 -14.06 -1.69
N ASP A 103 -8.18 -14.64 -1.87
CA ASP A 103 -7.77 -15.86 -1.18
C ASP A 103 -7.23 -15.55 0.23
N ALA A 104 -6.65 -14.35 0.39
CA ALA A 104 -6.07 -13.87 1.63
C ALA A 104 -6.06 -12.34 1.68
N LEU A 105 -5.95 -11.81 2.90
CA LEU A 105 -5.56 -10.43 3.17
C LEU A 105 -4.07 -10.43 3.55
N MET A 106 -3.30 -9.48 3.02
CA MET A 106 -1.89 -9.31 3.40
C MET A 106 -1.63 -7.90 3.95
N PRO A 107 -0.81 -7.76 4.99
CA PRO A 107 -0.44 -6.47 5.53
C PRO A 107 0.41 -5.68 4.53
N ILE A 108 0.19 -4.37 4.42
CA ILE A 108 0.95 -3.51 3.50
C ILE A 108 2.40 -3.29 3.97
N HIS A 109 2.65 -3.42 5.27
CA HIS A 109 3.99 -3.38 5.86
C HIS A 109 4.54 -4.79 6.06
N ARG A 110 5.66 -5.09 5.39
CA ARG A 110 6.38 -6.36 5.52
C ARG A 110 7.88 -6.13 5.54
N ALA A 111 8.58 -7.00 6.25
CA ALA A 111 10.02 -7.05 6.18
C ALA A 111 10.47 -7.39 4.75
N PRO A 112 11.61 -6.84 4.28
CA PRO A 112 12.21 -7.28 3.04
C PRO A 112 12.63 -8.75 3.13
N PRO A 113 12.80 -9.45 2.00
CA PRO A 113 13.33 -10.81 1.99
C PRO A 113 14.69 -10.91 2.69
N LEU A 114 14.93 -12.04 3.34
CA LEU A 114 16.22 -12.34 4.00
C LEU A 114 17.30 -12.60 2.95
N TYR A 115 18.57 -12.45 3.34
CA TYR A 115 19.71 -12.68 2.44
C TYR A 115 19.70 -14.08 1.81
N GLU A 116 19.30 -15.10 2.58
CA GLU A 116 19.23 -16.50 2.16
C GLU A 116 18.12 -16.76 1.12
N GLU A 117 17.11 -15.88 1.04
CA GLU A 117 16.00 -15.96 0.08
C GLU A 117 16.34 -15.26 -1.24
N LEU A 118 17.45 -14.53 -1.31
CA LEU A 118 17.85 -13.79 -2.50
C LEU A 118 18.41 -14.75 -3.56
N SER A 119 17.95 -14.59 -4.80
CA SER A 119 18.55 -15.31 -5.93
C SER A 119 19.99 -14.84 -6.14
N PRO A 120 20.98 -15.75 -6.19
CA PRO A 120 22.38 -15.39 -6.46
C PRO A 120 22.62 -15.10 -7.95
N THR A 121 21.69 -15.49 -8.82
CA THR A 121 21.83 -15.35 -10.27
C THR A 121 21.05 -14.17 -10.80
N THR A 122 21.75 -13.33 -11.57
CA THR A 122 21.11 -12.28 -12.36
C THR A 122 20.60 -12.87 -13.67
N GLU A 123 19.29 -12.96 -13.80
CA GLU A 123 18.62 -13.36 -15.04
C GLU A 123 18.08 -12.14 -15.78
N ILE A 124 18.10 -12.16 -17.11
CA ILE A 124 17.48 -11.12 -17.93
C ILE A 124 15.97 -11.38 -18.02
N LEU A 125 15.18 -10.32 -17.88
CA LEU A 125 13.76 -10.27 -18.21
C LEU A 125 13.64 -9.78 -19.66
N GLU A 126 13.37 -10.69 -20.57
CA GLU A 126 13.12 -10.36 -21.98
C GLU A 126 11.79 -9.64 -22.13
N THR A 127 11.82 -8.41 -22.67
CA THR A 127 10.65 -7.54 -22.77
C THR A 127 9.93 -7.63 -24.11
N GLY A 128 10.59 -8.14 -25.14
CA GLY A 128 10.12 -8.11 -26.53
C GLY A 128 10.29 -6.73 -27.19
N ILE A 129 10.88 -5.76 -26.49
CA ILE A 129 11.12 -4.41 -27.00
C ILE A 129 12.59 -4.29 -27.37
N LYS A 130 12.89 -4.34 -28.67
CA LYS A 130 14.24 -4.37 -29.24
C LYS A 130 15.23 -3.40 -28.59
N VAL A 131 14.84 -2.13 -28.39
CA VAL A 131 15.74 -1.12 -27.81
C VAL A 131 16.02 -1.39 -26.33
N ILE A 132 15.05 -1.92 -25.59
CA ILE A 132 15.22 -2.31 -24.19
C ILE A 132 16.12 -3.54 -24.12
N ASP A 133 15.76 -4.60 -24.83
CA ASP A 133 16.46 -5.88 -24.73
C ASP A 133 17.91 -5.79 -25.25
N LEU A 134 18.20 -4.91 -26.21
CA LEU A 134 19.54 -4.74 -26.77
C LEU A 134 20.40 -3.72 -25.99
N ILE A 135 19.86 -2.54 -25.68
CA ILE A 135 20.66 -1.42 -25.16
C ILE A 135 20.61 -1.35 -23.64
N MET A 136 19.47 -1.69 -23.04
CA MET A 136 19.24 -1.56 -21.60
C MET A 136 18.44 -2.75 -21.03
N PRO A 137 19.00 -3.97 -21.12
CA PRO A 137 18.28 -5.17 -20.70
C PRO A 137 17.90 -5.09 -19.22
N ILE A 138 16.66 -5.49 -18.93
CA ILE A 138 16.11 -5.47 -17.56
C ILE A 138 16.51 -6.76 -16.86
N ALA A 139 17.06 -6.70 -15.66
CA ALA A 139 17.27 -7.89 -14.82
C ALA A 139 15.96 -8.27 -14.10
N LYS A 140 15.65 -9.56 -13.99
CA LYS A 140 14.56 -10.05 -13.14
C LYS A 140 14.80 -9.62 -11.69
N GLY A 141 13.78 -9.08 -11.03
CA GLY A 141 13.90 -8.48 -9.70
C GLY A 141 14.62 -7.13 -9.66
N GLY A 142 15.04 -6.60 -10.82
CA GLY A 142 15.67 -5.29 -10.95
C GLY A 142 14.68 -4.13 -10.79
N LYS A 143 15.23 -2.94 -10.54
CA LYS A 143 14.48 -1.68 -10.48
C LYS A 143 14.79 -0.86 -11.72
N VAL A 144 13.76 -0.42 -12.44
CA VAL A 144 13.89 0.31 -13.71
C VAL A 144 13.19 1.65 -13.60
N GLY A 145 13.85 2.71 -14.05
CA GLY A 145 13.26 4.06 -14.15
C GLY A 145 12.92 4.42 -15.58
N LEU A 146 11.67 4.83 -15.84
CA LEU A 146 11.23 5.32 -17.15
C LEU A 146 11.16 6.86 -17.14
N PHE A 147 12.25 7.49 -17.57
CA PHE A 147 12.39 8.95 -17.56
C PHE A 147 11.91 9.56 -18.88
N GLY A 148 11.12 10.64 -18.80
CA GLY A 148 10.71 11.39 -19.98
C GLY A 148 9.63 12.45 -19.72
N GLY A 149 9.52 13.42 -20.62
CA GLY A 149 8.55 14.52 -20.55
C GLY A 149 7.11 14.11 -20.86
N ALA A 150 6.19 15.08 -20.94
CA ALA A 150 4.83 14.82 -21.41
C ALA A 150 4.83 14.43 -22.90
N GLY A 151 3.95 13.51 -23.31
CA GLY A 151 3.78 13.12 -24.72
C GLY A 151 4.86 12.21 -25.32
N VAL A 152 5.92 11.86 -24.57
CA VAL A 152 7.02 10.99 -25.08
C VAL A 152 6.70 9.49 -25.08
N GLY A 153 5.45 9.10 -24.83
CA GLY A 153 5.03 7.70 -24.90
C GLY A 153 5.23 6.84 -23.64
N LYS A 154 5.52 7.42 -22.46
CA LYS A 154 5.74 6.64 -21.22
C LYS A 154 4.63 5.63 -20.91
N THR A 155 3.38 6.08 -20.97
CA THR A 155 2.21 5.22 -20.72
C THR A 155 2.08 4.11 -21.77
N VAL A 156 2.39 4.42 -23.03
CA VAL A 156 2.35 3.44 -24.13
C VAL A 156 3.41 2.36 -23.90
N THR A 157 4.64 2.74 -23.57
CA THR A 157 5.72 1.79 -23.25
C THR A 157 5.35 0.92 -22.05
N LEU A 158 4.73 1.49 -21.01
CA LEU A 158 4.31 0.73 -19.83
C LEU A 158 3.20 -0.28 -20.16
N MET A 159 2.20 0.12 -20.94
CA MET A 159 1.14 -0.79 -21.40
C MET A 159 1.69 -1.92 -22.25
N GLU A 160 2.67 -1.66 -23.12
CA GLU A 160 3.30 -2.69 -23.93
C GLU A 160 4.12 -3.67 -23.08
N LEU A 161 4.83 -3.18 -22.06
CA LEU A 161 5.52 -4.04 -21.09
C LEU A 161 4.55 -4.96 -20.35
N ILE A 162 3.42 -4.42 -19.86
CA ILE A 162 2.37 -5.21 -19.19
C ILE A 162 1.85 -6.30 -20.14
N ARG A 163 1.55 -5.94 -21.39
CA ARG A 163 1.07 -6.87 -22.41
C ARG A 163 2.07 -8.00 -22.66
N ASN A 164 3.34 -7.69 -22.90
CA ASN A 164 4.35 -8.69 -23.23
C ASN A 164 4.67 -9.61 -22.04
N ILE A 165 4.72 -9.08 -20.82
CA ILE A 165 4.91 -9.89 -19.60
C ILE A 165 3.74 -10.85 -19.39
N ALA A 166 2.50 -10.39 -19.60
CA ALA A 166 1.32 -11.22 -19.45
C ALA A 166 1.24 -12.33 -20.51
N LEU A 167 1.55 -12.03 -21.77
CA LEU A 167 1.43 -12.97 -22.88
C LEU A 167 2.59 -13.98 -22.95
N GLU A 168 3.84 -13.52 -22.80
CA GLU A 168 5.03 -14.35 -23.04
C GLU A 168 5.53 -15.03 -21.76
N HIS A 169 5.38 -14.38 -20.60
CA HIS A 169 5.94 -14.89 -19.34
C HIS A 169 4.87 -15.43 -18.37
N SER A 170 3.60 -15.46 -18.79
CA SER A 170 2.45 -15.78 -17.90
C SER A 170 2.47 -14.99 -16.59
N GLY A 171 3.06 -13.80 -16.62
CA GLY A 171 3.22 -12.94 -15.46
C GLY A 171 1.97 -12.11 -15.20
N SER A 172 1.89 -11.51 -14.01
CA SER A 172 0.88 -10.50 -13.68
C SER A 172 1.56 -9.17 -13.42
N SER A 173 0.85 -8.07 -13.67
CA SER A 173 1.35 -6.72 -13.41
C SER A 173 0.46 -6.01 -12.41
N VAL A 174 1.08 -5.25 -11.51
CA VAL A 174 0.40 -4.36 -10.55
C VAL A 174 0.82 -2.94 -10.90
N PHE A 175 -0.16 -2.04 -10.98
CA PHE A 175 0.05 -0.61 -11.20
C PHE A 175 -0.35 0.13 -9.93
N ALA A 176 0.51 1.04 -9.45
CA ALA A 176 0.34 1.84 -8.24
C ALA A 176 0.72 3.30 -8.52
#